data_AF-A0A960P3A2-F1
#
_entry.id   AF-A0A960P3A2-F1
#
_cell.length_a   1.000
_cell.length_b   1.000
_cell.length_c   1.000
_cell.angle_alpha   90.00
_cell.angle_beta   90.00
_cell.angle_gamma   90.00
#
_symmetry.space_group_name_H-M   'P 1'
#
loop_
_entity.id
_entity.type
_entity.pdbx_description
1 polymer ?
#
loop_
_entity_poly.entity_id
_entity_poly.type
_entity_poly.pdbx_seq_one_letter_code
_entity_poly.pdbx_strand_id
1 'polypeptide(L)'
;MSSSEPSPSEPNHSESPGSRPIDGSAGSADLSRTAELIGQHRFIERRLFALTGEWSTDPGPGSADAAAAVFLATQSELHAWRLAQWESRSPRSITTLEEPPEGWADALATANGSGSVTTRLACWATVLAPQLASRYLRHRQHCTGPADNGTRRWLRIATDDVLCGVAEAGLLLSSMGSGSGVAAGAAVGATLDALVMNPSDH
;
A
#
# COMPACT_ATOMS: atom_id res chain seq x y z
N MET A 1 -7.84 73.89 43.52
CA MET A 1 -8.65 73.81 42.29
C MET A 1 -8.41 72.43 41.70
N SER A 2 -9.39 71.54 41.84
CA SER A 2 -9.30 70.13 41.45
C SER A 2 -9.34 69.99 39.93
N SER A 3 -8.36 69.29 39.37
CA SER A 3 -8.39 68.81 38.00
C SER A 3 -8.84 67.35 38.01
N SER A 4 -10.02 67.09 37.46
CA SER A 4 -10.55 65.76 37.21
C SER A 4 -9.97 65.20 35.92
N GLU A 5 -9.29 64.06 35.98
CA GLU A 5 -8.90 63.28 34.80
C GLU A 5 -10.06 62.37 34.35
N PRO A 6 -10.33 62.24 33.03
CA PRO A 6 -11.32 61.30 32.51
C PRO A 6 -10.73 59.89 32.37
N SER A 7 -11.46 58.88 32.87
CA SER A 7 -11.16 57.46 32.67
C SER A 7 -11.31 57.05 31.20
N PRO A 8 -10.42 56.19 30.67
CA PRO A 8 -10.57 55.60 29.34
C PRO A 8 -11.58 54.44 29.37
N SER A 9 -12.58 54.52 28.49
CA SER A 9 -13.56 53.46 28.24
C SER A 9 -12.90 52.27 27.53
N GLU A 10 -12.97 51.09 28.12
CA GLU A 10 -12.55 49.83 27.50
C GLU A 10 -13.53 49.40 26.38
N PRO A 11 -13.04 48.92 25.22
CA PRO A 11 -13.87 48.35 24.18
C PRO A 11 -14.33 46.93 24.56
N ASN A 12 -15.64 46.76 24.58
CA ASN A 12 -16.36 45.53 24.87
C ASN A 12 -16.21 44.52 23.69
N HIS A 13 -15.21 43.64 23.75
CA HIS A 13 -15.07 42.50 22.83
C HIS A 13 -15.84 41.29 23.37
N SER A 14 -17.16 41.30 23.21
CA SER A 14 -17.99 40.09 23.33
C SER A 14 -18.18 39.46 21.94
N GLU A 15 -17.13 38.82 21.41
CA GLU A 15 -17.29 37.86 20.32
C GLU A 15 -17.65 36.50 20.92
N SER A 16 -18.95 36.19 20.92
CA SER A 16 -19.43 34.82 21.16
C SER A 16 -18.84 33.89 20.10
N PRO A 17 -18.14 32.80 20.46
CA PRO A 17 -17.68 31.82 19.49
C PRO A 17 -18.91 31.16 18.88
N GLY A 18 -19.18 31.50 17.62
CA GLY A 18 -20.22 30.84 16.82
C GLY A 18 -19.98 29.34 16.84
N SER A 19 -20.89 28.62 17.49
CA SER A 19 -20.96 27.16 17.44
C SER A 19 -21.16 26.75 15.99
N ARG A 20 -20.07 26.35 15.32
CA ARG A 20 -20.17 25.67 14.03
C ARG A 20 -20.89 24.34 14.26
N PRO A 21 -21.93 24.02 13.50
CA PRO A 21 -22.52 22.69 13.53
C PRO A 21 -21.44 21.72 13.06
N ILE A 22 -21.04 20.80 13.95
CA ILE A 22 -20.20 19.67 13.60
C ILE A 22 -21.13 18.69 12.89
N ASP A 23 -21.22 18.79 11.56
CA ASP A 23 -21.86 17.78 10.72
C ASP A 23 -21.06 16.46 10.85
N GLY A 24 -21.42 15.65 11.84
CA GLY A 24 -20.75 14.38 12.18
C GLY A 24 -20.90 13.28 11.12
N SER A 25 -21.65 13.52 10.05
CA SER A 25 -21.92 12.53 8.98
C SER A 25 -20.74 12.37 8.02
N ALA A 26 -20.04 13.47 7.67
CA ALA A 26 -18.93 13.43 6.72
C ALA A 26 -17.70 12.69 7.26
N GLY A 27 -17.47 12.72 8.59
CA GLY A 27 -16.30 12.10 9.21
C GLY A 27 -16.39 10.57 9.36
N SER A 28 -17.59 10.00 9.53
CA SER A 28 -17.75 8.55 9.72
C SER A 28 -17.58 7.76 8.42
N ALA A 29 -18.06 8.29 7.30
CA ALA A 29 -17.90 7.67 5.99
C ALA A 29 -16.43 7.69 5.54
N ASP A 30 -15.72 8.78 5.81
CA ASP A 30 -14.29 8.94 5.48
C ASP A 30 -13.38 8.00 6.30
N LEU A 31 -13.68 7.84 7.60
CA LEU A 31 -12.98 6.88 8.46
C LEU A 31 -13.22 5.43 8.04
N SER A 32 -14.46 5.09 7.65
CA SER A 32 -14.80 3.73 7.18
C SER A 32 -14.04 3.40 5.90
N ARG A 33 -13.99 4.35 4.94
CA ARG A 33 -13.23 4.20 3.70
C ARG A 33 -11.73 4.12 3.93
N THR A 34 -11.20 4.94 4.84
CA THR A 34 -9.78 4.90 5.21
C THR A 34 -9.42 3.55 5.83
N ALA A 35 -10.26 3.03 6.70
CA ALA A 35 -10.03 1.75 7.35
C ALA A 35 -10.10 0.57 6.37
N GLU A 36 -11.05 0.61 5.43
CA GLU A 36 -11.14 -0.35 4.33
C GLU A 36 -9.84 -0.34 3.49
N LEU A 37 -9.37 0.84 3.08
CA LEU A 37 -8.11 0.97 2.32
C LEU A 37 -6.92 0.41 3.10
N ILE A 38 -6.80 0.73 4.39
CA ILE A 38 -5.74 0.19 5.25
C ILE A 38 -5.85 -1.33 5.35
N GLY A 39 -7.05 -1.87 5.56
CA GLY A 39 -7.30 -3.32 5.62
C GLY A 39 -6.91 -4.05 4.34
N GLN A 40 -7.24 -3.48 3.19
CA GLN A 40 -6.85 -3.97 1.87
C GLN A 40 -5.33 -3.96 1.66
N HIS A 41 -4.62 -2.90 2.08
CA HIS A 41 -3.15 -2.87 2.01
C HIS A 41 -2.52 -3.90 2.94
N ARG A 42 -3.06 -4.08 4.15
CA ARG A 42 -2.62 -5.12 5.10
C ARG A 42 -2.78 -6.52 4.51
N PHE A 43 -3.93 -6.79 3.87
CA PHE A 43 -4.17 -8.06 3.20
C PHE A 43 -3.07 -8.34 2.16
N ILE A 44 -2.81 -7.39 1.27
CA ILE A 44 -1.82 -7.56 0.20
C ILE A 44 -0.41 -7.75 0.80
N GLU A 45 0.02 -6.88 1.71
CA GLU A 45 1.35 -6.94 2.32
C GLU A 45 1.57 -8.25 3.10
N ARG A 46 0.58 -8.73 3.85
CA ARG A 46 0.67 -10.01 4.55
C ARG A 46 0.79 -11.18 3.58
N ARG A 47 0.04 -11.17 2.49
CA ARG A 47 0.12 -12.23 1.48
C ARG A 47 1.45 -12.20 0.75
N LEU A 48 1.95 -11.02 0.37
CA LEU A 48 3.25 -10.89 -0.27
C LEU A 48 4.40 -11.27 0.67
N PHE A 49 4.32 -10.94 1.96
CA PHE A 49 5.26 -11.41 2.98
C PHE A 49 5.35 -12.95 2.98
N ALA A 50 4.21 -13.62 3.13
CA ALA A 50 4.16 -15.08 3.15
C ALA A 50 4.67 -15.70 1.83
N LEU A 51 4.22 -15.15 0.71
CA LEU A 51 4.53 -15.64 -0.64
C LEU A 51 6.02 -15.52 -0.97
N THR A 52 6.61 -14.34 -0.76
CA THR A 52 8.04 -14.11 -1.02
C THR A 52 8.93 -14.89 -0.04
N GLY A 53 8.49 -15.07 1.21
CA GLY A 53 9.16 -15.93 2.19
C GLY A 53 9.18 -17.39 1.75
N GLU A 54 8.02 -17.93 1.34
CA GLU A 54 7.91 -19.29 0.78
C GLU A 54 8.84 -19.47 -0.42
N TRP A 55 8.76 -18.58 -1.42
CA TRP A 55 9.59 -18.65 -2.63
C TRP A 55 11.09 -18.52 -2.39
N SER A 56 11.50 -17.85 -1.31
CA SER A 56 12.91 -17.75 -0.93
C SER A 56 13.47 -19.04 -0.35
N THR A 57 12.62 -19.91 0.19
CA THR A 57 13.01 -21.17 0.84
C THR A 57 12.73 -22.41 0.00
N ASP A 58 11.78 -22.31 -0.93
CA ASP A 58 11.52 -23.30 -1.97
C ASP A 58 11.86 -22.68 -3.34
N PRO A 59 13.05 -22.95 -3.91
CA PRO A 59 13.41 -22.39 -5.21
C PRO A 59 12.67 -23.06 -6.39
N GLY A 60 11.89 -24.12 -6.13
CA GLY A 60 11.16 -24.86 -7.16
C GLY A 60 12.06 -25.72 -8.05
N PRO A 61 11.49 -26.37 -9.08
CA PRO A 61 12.21 -27.30 -9.93
C PRO A 61 13.15 -26.59 -10.91
N GLY A 62 14.35 -27.16 -11.11
CA GLY A 62 15.22 -26.84 -12.24
C GLY A 62 16.05 -25.55 -12.15
N SER A 63 16.03 -24.82 -11.03
CA SER A 63 16.90 -23.66 -10.83
C SER A 63 17.11 -23.40 -9.34
N ALA A 64 18.36 -23.41 -8.88
CA ALA A 64 18.76 -22.90 -7.58
C ALA A 64 19.50 -21.57 -7.81
N ASP A 65 18.77 -20.52 -8.21
CA ASP A 65 19.36 -19.19 -8.27
C ASP A 65 19.35 -18.58 -6.86
N ALA A 66 20.49 -18.71 -6.19
CA ALA A 66 20.67 -18.20 -4.83
C ALA A 66 20.49 -16.67 -4.75
N ALA A 67 20.83 -15.93 -5.80
CA ALA A 67 20.67 -14.47 -5.79
C ALA A 67 19.18 -14.10 -5.85
N ALA A 68 18.37 -14.81 -6.66
CA ALA A 68 16.93 -14.63 -6.68
C ALA A 68 16.28 -15.00 -5.33
N ALA A 69 16.70 -16.10 -4.70
CA ALA A 69 16.20 -16.51 -3.39
C ALA A 69 16.53 -15.48 -2.30
N VAL A 70 17.78 -14.99 -2.24
CA VAL A 70 18.20 -13.95 -1.29
C VAL A 70 17.42 -12.65 -1.52
N PHE A 71 17.24 -12.25 -2.78
CA PHE A 71 16.45 -11.07 -3.10
C PHE A 71 15.00 -11.20 -2.60
N LEU A 72 14.36 -12.35 -2.83
CA LEU A 72 12.98 -12.60 -2.35
C LEU A 72 12.90 -12.64 -0.82
N ALA A 73 13.91 -13.15 -0.13
CA ALA A 73 13.99 -13.08 1.33
C ALA A 73 14.02 -11.61 1.82
N THR A 74 14.84 -10.76 1.19
CA THR A 74 14.87 -9.32 1.49
C THR A 74 13.51 -8.67 1.25
N GLN A 75 12.84 -9.01 0.14
CA GLN A 75 11.49 -8.47 -0.13
C GLN A 75 10.47 -8.93 0.90
N SER A 76 10.56 -10.17 1.39
CA SER A 76 9.72 -10.67 2.49
C SER A 76 9.86 -9.81 3.73
N GLU A 77 11.09 -9.52 4.17
CA GLU A 77 11.33 -8.64 5.32
C GLU A 77 10.76 -7.23 5.13
N LEU A 78 10.89 -6.67 3.92
CA LEU A 78 10.32 -5.36 3.59
C LEU A 78 8.79 -5.38 3.62
N HIS A 79 8.14 -6.46 3.15
CA HIS A 79 6.69 -6.65 3.25
C HIS A 79 6.24 -6.78 4.72
N ALA A 80 6.98 -7.49 5.56
CA ALA A 80 6.71 -7.57 7.00
C ALA A 80 6.82 -6.20 7.68
N TRP A 81 7.86 -5.42 7.34
CA TRP A 81 8.02 -4.06 7.84
C TRP A 81 6.85 -3.16 7.42
N ARG A 82 6.46 -3.17 6.13
CA ARG A 82 5.31 -2.39 5.64
C ARG A 82 3.99 -2.81 6.29
N LEU A 83 3.78 -4.12 6.50
CA LEU A 83 2.63 -4.63 7.23
C LEU A 83 2.56 -4.07 8.65
N ALA A 84 3.67 -4.07 9.39
CA ALA A 84 3.73 -3.50 10.73
C ALA A 84 3.41 -1.98 10.73
N GLN A 85 3.85 -1.27 9.70
CA GLN A 85 3.50 0.15 9.53
C GLN A 85 1.99 0.34 9.34
N TRP A 86 1.33 -0.52 8.56
CA TRP A 86 -0.12 -0.48 8.42
C TRP A 86 -0.87 -0.84 9.69
N GLU A 87 -0.40 -1.84 10.43
CA GLU A 87 -1.00 -2.27 11.70
C GLU A 87 -0.96 -1.15 12.74
N SER A 88 0.13 -0.39 12.83
CA SER A 88 0.22 0.76 13.72
C SER A 88 -0.75 1.91 13.37
N ARG A 89 -1.24 1.96 12.12
CA ARG A 89 -2.14 3.00 11.61
C ARG A 89 -3.60 2.54 11.54
N SER A 90 -3.86 1.26 11.72
CA SER A 90 -5.20 0.69 11.65
C SER A 90 -6.03 1.11 12.87
N PRO A 91 -7.26 1.61 12.69
CA PRO A 91 -8.17 1.87 13.80
C PRO A 91 -8.41 0.57 14.58
N ARG A 92 -8.19 0.58 15.90
CA ARG A 92 -8.35 -0.60 16.76
C ARG A 92 -9.75 -1.24 16.72
N SER A 93 -10.76 -0.49 16.29
CA SER A 93 -12.15 -0.95 16.14
C SER A 93 -12.41 -1.71 14.83
N ILE A 94 -11.45 -1.75 13.90
CA ILE A 94 -11.63 -2.30 12.55
C ILE A 94 -10.56 -3.38 12.34
N THR A 95 -10.69 -4.47 13.09
CA THR A 95 -9.77 -5.62 13.03
C THR A 95 -10.17 -6.66 11.98
N THR A 96 -11.36 -6.53 11.38
CA THR A 96 -11.99 -7.57 10.55
C THR A 96 -12.07 -7.27 9.05
N LEU A 97 -11.69 -6.08 8.57
CA LEU A 97 -11.75 -5.73 7.14
C LEU A 97 -10.46 -6.12 6.39
N GLU A 98 -10.03 -7.38 6.47
CA GLU A 98 -8.98 -7.92 5.58
C GLU A 98 -9.61 -8.59 4.35
N GLU A 99 -10.56 -7.91 3.71
CA GLU A 99 -11.11 -8.40 2.44
C GLU A 99 -10.07 -8.20 1.32
N PRO A 100 -9.84 -9.22 0.47
CA PRO A 100 -8.96 -9.08 -0.68
C PRO A 100 -9.54 -8.00 -1.60
N PRO A 101 -8.73 -7.03 -2.04
CA PRO A 101 -9.13 -6.21 -3.17
C PRO A 101 -9.42 -7.09 -4.37
N GLU A 102 -10.35 -6.66 -5.21
CA GLU A 102 -10.74 -7.38 -6.41
C GLU A 102 -9.51 -7.82 -7.23
N GLY A 103 -9.48 -9.10 -7.60
CA GLY A 103 -8.41 -9.73 -8.37
C GLY A 103 -7.12 -10.05 -7.64
N TRP A 104 -6.88 -9.49 -6.46
CA TRP A 104 -5.62 -9.75 -5.75
C TRP A 104 -5.52 -11.18 -5.23
N ALA A 105 -6.63 -11.76 -4.75
CA ALA A 105 -6.63 -13.16 -4.29
C ALA A 105 -6.24 -14.12 -5.42
N ASP A 106 -6.86 -13.97 -6.60
CA ASP A 106 -6.62 -14.83 -7.77
C ASP A 106 -5.25 -14.60 -8.39
N ALA A 107 -4.79 -13.34 -8.44
CA ALA A 107 -3.45 -13.01 -8.93
C ALA A 107 -2.36 -13.61 -8.02
N LEU A 108 -2.53 -13.53 -6.70
CA LEU A 108 -1.60 -14.13 -5.73
C LEU A 108 -1.63 -15.65 -5.80
N ALA A 109 -2.81 -16.27 -5.99
CA ALA A 109 -2.93 -17.71 -6.17
C ALA A 109 -2.24 -18.19 -7.47
N THR A 110 -2.47 -17.49 -8.57
CA THR A 110 -1.81 -17.75 -9.86
C THR A 110 -0.29 -17.57 -9.76
N ALA A 111 0.15 -16.50 -9.09
CA ALA A 111 1.56 -16.27 -8.82
C ALA A 111 2.17 -17.41 -8.00
N ASN A 112 1.49 -17.91 -6.96
CA ASN A 112 2.02 -18.99 -6.13
C ASN A 112 2.19 -20.31 -6.90
N GLY A 113 1.30 -20.59 -7.86
CA GLY A 113 1.43 -21.72 -8.77
C GLY A 113 2.57 -21.60 -9.80
N SER A 114 3.30 -20.48 -9.80
CA SER A 114 4.39 -20.25 -10.76
C SER A 114 5.62 -21.10 -10.46
N GLY A 115 6.30 -21.52 -11.53
CA GLY A 115 7.37 -22.53 -11.55
C GLY A 115 8.62 -22.19 -10.74
N SER A 116 9.76 -21.96 -11.41
CA SER A 116 11.04 -21.77 -10.72
C SER A 116 11.12 -20.42 -9.98
N VAL A 117 12.10 -20.28 -9.09
CA VAL A 117 12.40 -19.02 -8.37
C VAL A 117 12.58 -17.82 -9.31
N THR A 118 13.20 -18.02 -10.47
CA THR A 118 13.37 -16.97 -11.48
C THR A 118 12.02 -16.52 -12.07
N THR A 119 11.12 -17.47 -12.33
CA THR A 119 9.76 -17.19 -12.80
C THR A 119 8.95 -16.43 -11.75
N ARG A 120 9.06 -16.84 -10.48
CA ARG A 120 8.42 -16.18 -9.33
C ARG A 120 8.94 -14.75 -9.13
N LEU A 121 10.25 -14.54 -9.23
CA LEU A 121 10.86 -13.20 -9.22
C LEU A 121 10.35 -12.33 -10.38
N ALA A 122 10.28 -12.88 -11.59
CA ALA A 122 9.73 -12.16 -12.74
C ALA A 122 8.27 -11.74 -12.51
N CYS A 123 7.44 -12.63 -11.97
CA CYS A 123 6.06 -12.33 -11.58
C CYS A 123 6.00 -11.19 -10.56
N TRP A 124 6.82 -11.24 -9.51
CA TRP A 124 6.86 -10.18 -8.50
C TRP A 124 7.25 -8.83 -9.12
N ALA A 125 8.34 -8.80 -9.88
CA ALA A 125 8.94 -7.58 -10.41
C ALA A 125 8.10 -6.91 -11.51
N THR A 126 7.45 -7.71 -12.36
CA THR A 126 6.73 -7.19 -13.54
C THR A 126 5.26 -6.96 -13.28
N VAL A 127 4.68 -7.58 -12.24
CA VAL A 127 3.24 -7.51 -11.98
C VAL A 127 2.93 -7.09 -10.55
N LEU A 128 3.26 -7.92 -9.56
CA LEU A 128 2.74 -7.74 -8.20
C LEU A 128 3.25 -6.44 -7.56
N ALA A 129 4.56 -6.17 -7.63
CA ALA A 129 5.15 -4.98 -7.05
C ALA A 129 4.72 -3.68 -7.77
N PRO A 130 4.71 -3.59 -9.12
CA PRO A 130 4.16 -2.43 -9.82
C PRO A 130 2.68 -2.15 -9.49
N GLN A 131 1.87 -3.20 -9.32
CA GLN A 131 0.45 -3.07 -8.98
C GLN A 131 0.26 -2.60 -7.53
N LEU A 132 1.08 -3.09 -6.60
CA LEU A 132 1.12 -2.59 -5.22
C LEU A 132 1.52 -1.11 -5.18
N ALA A 133 2.59 -0.73 -5.89
CA ALA A 133 3.03 0.67 -6.00
C ALA A 133 1.94 1.57 -6.58
N SER A 134 1.25 1.13 -7.62
CA SER A 134 0.12 1.85 -8.22
C SER A 134 -1.04 2.02 -7.23
N ARG A 135 -1.30 1.02 -6.38
CA ARG A 135 -2.30 1.11 -5.31
C ARG A 135 -1.89 2.13 -4.23
N TYR A 136 -0.63 2.16 -3.84
CA TYR A 136 -0.10 3.17 -2.90
C TYR A 136 -0.19 4.58 -3.47
N LEU A 137 0.13 4.77 -4.75
CA LEU A 137 -0.03 6.04 -5.44
C LEU A 137 -1.49 6.50 -5.47
N ARG A 138 -2.42 5.61 -5.82
CA ARG A 138 -3.86 5.92 -5.81
C ARG A 138 -4.34 6.30 -4.41
N HIS A 139 -3.99 5.54 -3.36
CA HIS A 139 -4.36 5.92 -1.99
C HIS A 139 -3.77 7.30 -1.64
N ARG A 140 -2.52 7.56 -1.99
CA ARG A 140 -1.85 8.84 -1.70
C ARG A 140 -2.54 10.03 -2.37
N GLN A 141 -3.10 9.85 -3.57
CA GLN A 141 -3.86 10.89 -4.27
C GLN A 141 -5.17 11.24 -3.56
N HIS A 142 -5.74 10.33 -2.79
CA HIS A 142 -6.98 10.55 -2.02
C HIS A 142 -6.72 11.15 -0.62
N CYS A 143 -5.48 11.14 -0.13
CA CYS A 143 -5.09 11.83 1.09
C CYS A 143 -5.08 13.35 0.89
N THR A 144 -6.13 14.07 1.29
CA THR A 144 -6.32 15.51 0.98
C THR A 144 -6.18 16.44 2.19
N GLY A 145 -6.37 15.96 3.43
CA GLY A 145 -6.39 16.79 4.64
C GLY A 145 -5.05 16.93 5.37
N PRO A 146 -4.92 17.88 6.32
CA PRO A 146 -3.74 17.97 7.21
C PRO A 146 -3.53 16.73 8.09
N ALA A 147 -4.62 16.05 8.46
CA ALA A 147 -4.58 14.79 9.22
C ALA A 147 -3.89 13.67 8.43
N ASP A 148 -3.90 13.73 7.10
CA ASP A 148 -3.32 12.69 6.24
C ASP A 148 -1.82 12.86 6.00
N ASN A 149 -1.19 13.94 6.48
CA ASN A 149 0.21 14.23 6.19
C ASN A 149 1.16 13.08 6.55
N GLY A 150 0.89 12.41 7.68
CA GLY A 150 1.64 11.22 8.11
C GLY A 150 1.47 10.04 7.14
N THR A 151 0.23 9.73 6.76
CA THR A 151 -0.11 8.66 5.81
C THR A 151 0.44 8.95 4.42
N ARG A 152 0.29 10.18 3.92
CA ARG A 152 0.80 10.63 2.61
C ARG A 152 2.31 10.52 2.52
N ARG A 153 3.04 10.93 3.57
CA ARG A 153 4.50 10.81 3.64
C ARG A 153 4.92 9.35 3.64
N TRP A 154 4.25 8.51 4.43
CA TRP A 154 4.57 7.09 4.51
C TRP A 154 4.26 6.36 3.19
N LEU A 155 3.12 6.64 2.54
CA LEU A 155 2.77 6.07 1.23
C LEU A 155 3.81 6.39 0.16
N ARG A 156 4.38 7.61 0.19
CA ARG A 156 5.50 7.97 -0.69
C ARG A 156 6.71 7.06 -0.43
N ILE A 157 7.14 6.93 0.83
CA ILE A 157 8.28 6.08 1.21
C ILE A 157 8.05 4.63 0.76
N ALA A 158 6.88 4.07 1.06
CA ALA A 158 6.55 2.69 0.68
C ALA A 158 6.50 2.51 -0.85
N THR A 159 6.01 3.49 -1.59
CA THR A 159 6.02 3.45 -3.06
C THR A 159 7.44 3.47 -3.60
N ASP A 160 8.28 4.42 -3.14
CA ASP A 160 9.66 4.57 -3.61
C ASP A 160 10.48 3.30 -3.32
N ASP A 161 10.29 2.69 -2.15
CA ASP A 161 10.93 1.44 -1.74
C ASP A 161 10.53 0.25 -2.64
N VAL A 162 9.23 0.09 -2.92
CA VAL A 162 8.72 -0.96 -3.83
C VAL A 162 9.29 -0.75 -5.25
N LEU A 163 9.31 0.48 -5.75
CA LEU A 163 9.85 0.78 -7.09
C LEU A 163 11.37 0.58 -7.17
N CYS A 164 12.11 0.84 -6.09
CA CYS A 164 13.54 0.50 -6.01
C CYS A 164 13.74 -1.01 -6.14
N GLY A 165 12.97 -1.80 -5.39
CA GLY A 165 13.00 -3.26 -5.49
C GLY A 165 12.65 -3.77 -6.90
N VAL A 166 11.68 -3.16 -7.58
CA VAL A 166 11.35 -3.50 -8.99
C VAL A 166 12.56 -3.27 -9.91
N ALA A 167 13.26 -2.14 -9.76
CA ALA A 167 14.44 -1.83 -10.57
C ALA A 167 15.59 -2.83 -10.31
N GLU A 168 15.85 -3.14 -9.04
CA GLU A 168 16.87 -4.13 -8.64
C GLU A 168 16.55 -5.54 -9.16
N ALA A 169 15.29 -5.97 -9.06
CA ALA A 169 14.85 -7.24 -9.61
C ALA A 169 15.01 -7.28 -11.14
N GLY A 170 14.77 -6.17 -11.84
CA GLY A 170 15.00 -6.06 -13.28
C GLY A 170 16.46 -6.26 -13.67
N LEU A 171 17.40 -5.68 -12.90
CA LEU A 171 18.84 -5.90 -13.10
C LEU A 171 19.23 -7.35 -12.88
N LEU A 172 18.68 -7.98 -11.83
CA LEU A 172 18.94 -9.37 -11.51
C LEU A 172 18.37 -10.32 -12.58
N LEU A 173 17.14 -10.10 -13.03
CA LEU A 173 16.52 -10.85 -14.12
C LEU A 173 17.31 -10.72 -15.43
N SER A 174 17.89 -9.55 -15.68
CA SER A 174 18.74 -9.32 -16.86
C SER A 174 20.04 -10.12 -16.79
N SER A 175 20.68 -10.21 -15.61
CA SER A 175 21.91 -11.00 -15.43
C SER A 175 21.68 -12.52 -15.53
N MET A 176 20.47 -12.99 -15.23
CA MET A 176 20.06 -14.39 -15.35
C MET A 176 19.73 -14.85 -16.79
N GLY A 177 19.68 -13.94 -17.79
CA GLY A 177 19.41 -14.30 -19.19
C GLY A 177 17.94 -14.61 -19.53
N SER A 178 17.01 -13.85 -18.93
CA SER A 178 15.57 -14.16 -18.83
C SER A 178 14.78 -14.17 -20.15
N GLY A 179 14.75 -15.31 -20.85
CA GLY A 179 13.71 -15.63 -21.86
C GLY A 179 12.45 -16.29 -21.27
N SER A 180 12.55 -16.94 -20.10
CA SER A 180 11.48 -17.79 -19.53
C SER A 180 10.60 -17.11 -18.47
N GLY A 181 11.03 -15.98 -17.88
CA GLY A 181 10.27 -15.26 -16.85
C GLY A 181 9.12 -14.38 -17.39
N VAL A 182 9.23 -13.91 -18.63
CA VAL A 182 8.30 -12.94 -19.25
C VAL A 182 6.90 -13.53 -19.44
N ALA A 183 6.80 -14.81 -19.80
CA ALA A 183 5.51 -15.47 -20.06
C ALA A 183 4.67 -15.69 -18.79
N ALA A 184 5.30 -15.98 -17.65
CA ALA A 184 4.58 -16.14 -16.38
C ALA A 184 4.11 -14.79 -15.81
N GLY A 185 4.93 -13.74 -15.95
CA GLY A 185 4.49 -12.37 -15.67
C GLY A 185 3.25 -11.99 -16.48
N ALA A 186 3.20 -12.34 -17.76
CA ALA A 186 2.02 -12.06 -18.59
C ALA A 186 0.72 -12.74 -18.11
N ALA A 187 0.79 -13.98 -17.59
CA ALA A 187 -0.39 -14.70 -17.08
C ALA A 187 -0.95 -14.08 -15.78
N VAL A 188 -0.06 -13.69 -14.86
CA VAL A 188 -0.47 -13.00 -13.62
C VAL A 188 -0.95 -11.58 -13.92
N GLY A 189 -0.28 -10.89 -14.86
CA GLY A 189 -0.69 -9.59 -15.37
C GLY A 189 -2.08 -9.63 -15.99
N ALA A 190 -2.37 -10.63 -16.84
CA ALA A 190 -3.69 -10.82 -17.44
C ALA A 190 -4.78 -11.08 -16.38
N THR A 191 -4.46 -11.75 -15.28
CA THR A 191 -5.40 -11.98 -14.16
C THR A 191 -5.76 -10.67 -13.46
N LEU A 192 -4.79 -9.75 -13.27
CA LEU A 192 -5.04 -8.43 -12.70
C LEU A 192 -5.69 -7.46 -13.70
N ASP A 193 -5.28 -7.47 -14.97
CA ASP A 193 -5.79 -6.57 -16.01
C ASP A 193 -7.21 -6.92 -16.48
N ALA A 194 -7.57 -8.21 -16.51
CA ALA A 194 -8.94 -8.66 -16.80
C ALA A 194 -9.98 -8.12 -15.81
N LEU A 195 -9.54 -7.64 -14.64
CA LEU A 195 -10.37 -7.08 -13.58
C LEU A 195 -10.31 -5.55 -13.52
N VAL A 196 -9.20 -4.92 -13.92
CA VAL A 196 -9.10 -3.45 -14.03
C VAL A 196 -9.89 -2.89 -15.23
N MET A 197 -10.06 -3.67 -16.30
CA MET A 197 -10.82 -3.26 -17.50
C MET A 197 -12.35 -3.51 -17.40
N ASN A 198 -12.83 -4.08 -16.29
CA ASN A 198 -14.26 -4.19 -15.99
C ASN A 198 -14.56 -3.52 -14.64
N PRO A 199 -14.52 -2.17 -14.56
CA PRO A 199 -15.10 -1.49 -13.42
C PRO A 199 -16.61 -1.74 -13.49
N SER A 200 -17.10 -2.71 -12.72
CA SER A 200 -18.55 -2.81 -12.51
C SER A 200 -18.97 -1.53 -11.80
N ASP A 201 -19.74 -0.69 -12.51
CA ASP A 201 -20.36 0.53 -11.99
C ASP A 201 -21.10 0.23 -10.68
N HIS A 202 -20.57 0.71 -9.56
CA HIS A 202 -21.24 0.76 -8.26
C HIS A 202 -21.05 2.13 -7.62
#